data_AF-A0A9P7ZYU0-F1
#
_entry.id   AF-A0A9P7ZYU0-F1
#
_cell.length_a   1.000
_cell.length_b   1.000
_cell.length_c   1.000
_cell.angle_alpha   90.00
_cell.angle_beta   90.00
_cell.angle_gamma   90.00
#
_symmetry.space_group_name_H-M   'P 1'
#
loop_
_entity.id
_entity.type
_entity.pdbx_description
1 polymer ?
#
loop_
_entity_poly.entity_id
_entity_poly.type
_entity_poly.pdbx_seq_one_letter_code
_entity_poly.pdbx_strand_id
1 'polypeptide(L)'
;MLASVYRTAAAKSLKSLVPQLASNSAVSSHTVVARRFKSDTAEEDEARPHSDALMAIISGSINSQTAGASGNEQFRMSRGNFRKGDIYKPADLNDSKPTTYASPAKPVDELKILKLNPLVEYKNATLLSHYISPLGRLLSREQTGLSAKNQRRLTKAVRRARAMCIISPTAKLH
;
A
#
# COMPACT_ATOMS: atom_id res chain seq x y z
N MET A 1 -9.42 24.36 -60.24
CA MET A 1 -7.98 24.11 -60.03
C MET A 1 -7.88 23.04 -58.94
N LEU A 2 -7.95 21.74 -59.26
CA LEU A 2 -6.82 20.85 -59.63
C LEU A 2 -5.65 21.00 -58.62
N ALA A 3 -5.15 19.99 -57.91
CA ALA A 3 -5.32 18.54 -58.00
C ALA A 3 -4.77 17.83 -56.74
N SER A 4 -5.11 16.54 -56.62
CA SER A 4 -4.24 15.41 -56.23
C SER A 4 -3.73 15.37 -54.78
N VAL A 5 -4.18 14.44 -53.94
CA VAL A 5 -3.89 12.98 -53.97
C VAL A 5 -2.38 12.70 -53.91
N TYR A 6 -2.04 11.68 -53.11
CA TYR A 6 -0.75 11.02 -52.87
C TYR A 6 0.05 11.61 -51.69
N ARG A 7 0.42 10.84 -50.65
CA ARG A 7 0.85 9.43 -50.68
C ARG A 7 0.33 8.61 -49.50
N THR A 8 -0.34 7.54 -49.87
CA THR A 8 -0.39 6.26 -49.17
C THR A 8 1.01 5.66 -48.97
N ALA A 9 1.07 4.77 -47.97
CA ALA A 9 2.05 3.71 -47.74
C ALA A 9 3.33 4.07 -46.96
N ALA A 10 3.34 3.69 -45.69
CA ALA A 10 4.16 2.55 -45.25
C ALA A 10 3.71 2.11 -43.85
N ALA A 11 2.70 1.24 -43.77
CA ALA A 11 2.53 0.38 -42.61
C ALA A 11 3.70 -0.62 -42.61
N LYS A 12 4.81 -0.26 -41.96
CA LYS A 12 5.89 -1.21 -41.70
C LYS A 12 5.38 -2.20 -40.66
N SER A 13 5.07 -3.40 -41.12
CA SER A 13 4.81 -4.59 -40.32
C SER A 13 5.76 -4.65 -39.13
N LEU A 14 5.24 -4.50 -37.91
CA LEU A 14 6.01 -4.59 -36.66
C LEU A 14 6.52 -6.01 -36.34
N LYS A 15 6.43 -6.95 -37.29
CA LYS A 15 6.95 -8.32 -37.14
C LYS A 15 8.48 -8.42 -37.23
N SER A 16 9.20 -7.35 -37.53
CA SER A 16 10.66 -7.39 -37.76
C SER A 16 11.52 -6.62 -36.74
N LEU A 17 10.98 -6.30 -35.55
CA LEU A 17 11.73 -5.66 -34.45
C LEU A 17 11.73 -6.52 -33.18
N VAL A 18 11.90 -7.84 -33.35
CA VAL A 18 12.10 -8.78 -32.24
C VAL A 18 13.59 -9.12 -32.18
N PRO A 19 14.32 -8.74 -31.12
CA PRO A 19 15.58 -9.38 -30.78
C PRO A 19 15.24 -10.79 -30.31
N GLN A 20 15.57 -11.82 -31.10
CA GLN A 20 15.56 -13.19 -30.61
C GLN A 20 16.78 -13.37 -29.69
N LEU A 21 16.56 -13.32 -28.38
CA LEU A 21 17.52 -13.82 -27.41
C LEU A 21 16.79 -14.74 -26.42
N ALA A 22 17.11 -16.02 -26.58
CA ALA A 22 17.11 -17.14 -25.65
C ALA A 22 16.33 -17.02 -24.33
N SER A 23 15.52 -18.05 -24.10
CA SER A 23 14.96 -18.43 -22.80
C SER A 23 16.03 -18.50 -21.70
N ASN A 24 15.99 -17.56 -20.76
CA ASN A 24 16.67 -17.70 -19.48
C ASN A 24 15.63 -17.91 -18.38
N SER A 25 15.32 -19.18 -18.13
CA SER A 25 14.73 -19.66 -16.89
C SER A 25 15.72 -19.43 -15.75
N ALA A 26 15.65 -18.27 -15.10
CA ALA A 26 16.34 -18.06 -13.82
C ALA A 26 15.54 -18.73 -12.70
N VAL A 27 15.55 -20.07 -12.69
CA VAL A 27 15.47 -20.81 -11.43
C VAL A 27 16.81 -20.56 -10.75
N SER A 28 16.78 -19.98 -9.55
CA SER A 28 17.96 -19.93 -8.68
C SER A 28 18.27 -21.36 -8.27
N SER A 29 19.06 -22.04 -9.11
CA SER A 29 19.61 -23.35 -8.85
C SER A 29 20.62 -23.21 -7.72
N HIS A 30 20.38 -23.95 -6.64
CA HIS A 30 21.40 -24.37 -5.68
C HIS A 30 22.74 -24.56 -6.40
N THR A 31 23.79 -23.91 -5.89
CA THR A 31 25.13 -23.90 -6.48
C THR A 31 25.62 -25.34 -6.68
N VAL A 32 25.66 -25.79 -7.93
CA VAL A 32 26.32 -27.03 -8.32
C VAL A 32 27.82 -26.78 -8.25
N VAL A 33 28.46 -27.34 -7.22
CA VAL A 33 29.92 -27.40 -7.12
C VAL A 33 30.42 -28.31 -8.24
N ALA A 34 31.18 -27.75 -9.18
CA ALA A 34 31.82 -28.50 -10.25
C ALA A 34 32.85 -29.48 -9.68
N ARG A 35 32.70 -30.78 -9.97
CA ARG A 35 33.76 -31.78 -9.69
C ARG A 35 34.86 -31.63 -10.74
N ARG A 36 36.02 -31.15 -10.31
CA ARG A 36 37.27 -31.15 -11.08
C ARG A 36 37.93 -32.52 -10.90
N PHE A 37 38.17 -33.24 -12.00
CA PHE A 37 38.95 -34.48 -11.99
C PHE A 37 40.45 -34.13 -12.05
N LYS A 38 41.21 -34.44 -11.00
CA LYS A 38 42.66 -34.67 -11.06
C LYS A 38 43.13 -35.48 -9.85
N SER A 39 44.06 -36.36 -10.17
CA SER A 39 44.55 -37.56 -9.50
C SER A 39 45.48 -37.34 -8.30
N ASP A 40 45.42 -38.32 -7.39
CA ASP A 40 46.43 -38.87 -6.46
C ASP A 40 47.51 -37.93 -5.89
N THR A 41 47.42 -37.68 -4.58
CA THR A 41 48.35 -38.19 -3.55
C THR A 41 47.92 -37.73 -2.15
N ALA A 42 47.81 -38.71 -1.23
CA ALA A 42 48.05 -38.65 0.21
C ALA A 42 47.12 -37.80 1.12
N GLU A 43 46.46 -38.54 2.03
CA GLU A 43 46.13 -38.20 3.43
C GLU A 43 44.69 -37.70 3.73
N GLU A 44 43.96 -38.60 4.39
CA GLU A 44 43.03 -38.44 5.53
C GLU A 44 41.89 -37.40 5.45
N ASP A 45 40.65 -37.90 5.21
CA ASP A 45 39.46 -37.71 6.06
C ASP A 45 38.16 -37.95 5.28
N GLU A 46 37.69 -39.20 5.30
CA GLU A 46 36.38 -39.61 4.75
C GLU A 46 35.31 -39.64 5.86
N ALA A 47 34.16 -39.01 5.56
CA ALA A 47 32.86 -39.04 6.28
C ALA A 47 32.76 -38.13 7.54
N ARG A 48 31.83 -37.17 7.68
CA ARG A 48 30.40 -37.18 7.33
C ARG A 48 29.84 -35.73 7.28
N PRO A 49 29.46 -35.18 6.11
CA PRO A 49 28.99 -33.79 6.01
C PRO A 49 27.57 -33.55 6.57
N HIS A 50 26.83 -34.60 6.95
CA HIS A 50 25.44 -34.48 7.37
C HIS A 50 25.25 -34.52 8.90
N SER A 51 26.11 -35.21 9.65
CA SER A 51 25.99 -35.25 11.12
C SER A 51 26.31 -33.89 11.74
N ASP A 52 27.35 -33.21 11.26
CA ASP A 52 27.80 -31.94 11.82
C ASP A 52 26.84 -30.80 11.46
N ALA A 53 26.27 -30.85 10.26
CA ALA A 53 25.20 -29.95 9.84
C ALA A 53 23.93 -30.16 10.69
N LEU A 54 23.55 -31.41 10.96
CA LEU A 54 22.40 -31.72 11.83
C LEU A 54 22.67 -31.33 13.29
N MET A 55 23.89 -31.54 13.81
CA MET A 55 24.27 -31.14 15.17
C MET A 55 24.37 -29.60 15.31
N ALA A 56 24.77 -28.88 14.27
CA ALA A 56 24.74 -27.41 14.22
C ALA A 56 23.31 -26.86 14.21
N ILE A 57 22.38 -27.53 13.52
CA ILE A 57 20.96 -27.17 13.51
C ILE A 57 20.32 -27.46 14.87
N ILE A 58 20.61 -28.61 15.48
CA ILE A 58 20.06 -28.99 16.81
C ILE A 58 20.60 -28.07 17.90
N SER A 59 21.91 -27.76 17.91
CA SER A 59 22.50 -26.83 18.88
C SER A 59 22.00 -25.38 18.71
N GLY A 60 21.76 -24.93 17.48
CA GLY A 60 21.13 -23.64 17.19
C GLY A 60 19.67 -23.56 17.65
N SER A 61 18.93 -24.67 17.59
CA SER A 61 17.53 -24.74 18.03
C SER A 61 17.35 -24.78 19.55
N ILE A 62 18.37 -25.19 20.32
CA ILE A 62 18.30 -25.29 21.79
C ILE A 62 18.63 -23.94 22.44
N ASN A 63 19.51 -23.13 21.82
CA ASN A 63 19.90 -21.81 22.33
C ASN A 63 18.85 -20.71 22.09
N SER A 64 17.87 -20.91 21.19
CA SER A 64 16.79 -19.95 20.94
C SER A 64 15.60 -20.07 21.89
N GLN A 65 15.55 -21.12 22.73
CA GLN A 65 14.47 -21.32 23.71
C GLN A 65 14.87 -20.97 25.14
N THR A 66 16.16 -20.74 25.42
CA THR A 66 16.67 -20.44 26.77
C THR A 66 16.97 -18.96 27.02
N ALA A 67 16.78 -18.09 26.03
CA ALA A 67 16.66 -16.65 26.26
C ALA A 67 15.27 -16.34 26.82
N GLY A 68 15.14 -16.44 28.15
CA GLY A 68 14.03 -15.87 28.89
C GLY A 68 13.98 -14.36 28.68
N ALA A 69 13.26 -13.91 27.65
CA ALA A 69 12.81 -12.54 27.50
C ALA A 69 11.48 -12.37 28.24
N SER A 70 11.55 -12.44 29.57
CA SER A 70 10.50 -11.92 30.44
C SER A 70 10.52 -10.39 30.37
N GLY A 71 9.73 -9.82 29.46
CA GLY A 71 9.47 -8.37 29.47
C GLY A 71 9.05 -7.81 28.11
N ASN A 72 7.74 -7.78 27.86
CA ASN A 72 7.08 -6.83 26.95
C ASN A 72 7.66 -6.67 25.52
N GLU A 73 8.10 -7.74 24.89
CA GLU A 73 8.16 -7.74 23.42
C GLU A 73 6.75 -7.97 22.90
N GLN A 74 5.99 -6.89 22.85
CA GLN A 74 4.78 -6.82 22.03
C GLN A 74 5.24 -7.06 20.59
N PHE A 75 5.19 -8.32 20.16
CA PHE A 75 5.39 -8.76 18.79
C PHE A 75 4.40 -7.95 17.94
N ARG A 76 4.83 -6.79 17.44
CA ARG A 76 4.06 -5.97 16.51
C ARG A 76 4.16 -6.66 15.16
N MET A 77 3.53 -7.84 15.04
CA MET A 77 3.07 -8.32 13.76
C MET A 77 2.05 -7.30 13.27
N SER A 78 2.49 -6.21 12.65
CA SER A 78 1.61 -5.34 11.90
C SER A 78 1.31 -6.00 10.56
N ARG A 79 0.79 -7.24 10.62
CA ARG A 79 0.09 -7.87 9.51
C ARG A 79 -1.22 -7.11 9.37
N GLY A 80 -1.71 -6.90 8.13
CA GLY A 80 -2.84 -6.01 7.84
C GLY A 80 -4.02 -6.17 8.81
N ASN A 81 -4.81 -5.12 9.01
CA ASN A 81 -5.89 -5.05 10.01
C ASN A 81 -7.03 -6.07 9.75
N PHE A 82 -6.77 -7.38 9.90
CA PHE A 82 -7.75 -8.44 9.80
C PHE A 82 -8.78 -8.28 10.90
N ARG A 83 -10.05 -8.33 10.52
CA ARG A 83 -11.17 -8.32 11.45
C ARG A 83 -11.61 -9.77 11.68
N LYS A 84 -12.21 -10.04 12.83
CA LYS A 84 -12.80 -11.35 13.14
C LYS A 84 -13.88 -11.68 12.10
N GLY A 85 -13.70 -12.76 11.35
CA GLY A 85 -14.61 -13.18 10.28
C GLY A 85 -14.10 -12.89 8.86
N ASP A 86 -12.99 -12.16 8.70
CA ASP A 86 -12.37 -11.97 7.39
C ASP A 86 -11.69 -13.28 6.92
N ILE A 87 -11.88 -13.63 5.65
CA ILE A 87 -11.23 -14.78 5.02
C ILE A 87 -9.84 -14.34 4.55
N TYR A 88 -8.81 -15.00 5.07
CA TYR A 88 -7.43 -14.74 4.68
C TYR A 88 -7.08 -15.49 3.39
N LYS A 89 -6.23 -14.89 2.55
CA LYS A 89 -5.51 -15.63 1.51
C LYS A 89 -4.19 -16.13 2.10
N PRO A 90 -3.66 -17.28 1.68
CA PRO A 90 -2.37 -17.79 2.19
C PRO A 90 -1.22 -16.80 1.96
N ALA A 91 -1.31 -15.96 0.92
CA ALA A 91 -0.35 -14.92 0.62
C ALA A 91 -0.32 -13.78 1.67
N ASP A 92 -1.40 -13.56 2.43
CA ASP A 92 -1.51 -12.46 3.39
C ASP A 92 -0.83 -12.77 4.74
N LEU A 93 -0.43 -14.02 4.96
CA LEU A 93 0.28 -14.49 6.16
C LEU A 93 1.81 -14.48 6.00
N ASN A 94 2.31 -14.03 4.85
CA ASN A 94 3.74 -14.07 4.56
C ASN A 94 4.45 -12.83 5.11
N ASP A 95 5.41 -13.02 6.02
CA ASP A 95 6.21 -11.95 6.63
C ASP A 95 7.18 -11.27 5.66
N SER A 96 7.53 -11.94 4.56
CA SER A 96 8.51 -11.42 3.58
C SER A 96 8.00 -10.23 2.77
N LYS A 97 6.69 -9.98 2.75
CA LYS A 97 6.10 -8.82 2.07
C LYS A 97 5.82 -7.75 3.11
N PRO A 98 6.45 -6.57 3.05
CA PRO A 98 5.94 -5.44 3.81
C PRO A 98 4.50 -5.22 3.35
N THR A 99 3.59 -4.98 4.30
CA THR A 99 2.18 -4.71 4.03
C THR A 99 2.11 -3.76 2.84
N THR A 100 1.60 -4.23 1.70
CA THR A 100 1.45 -3.36 0.54
C THR A 100 0.54 -2.24 1.01
N TYR A 101 1.07 -1.00 1.07
CA TYR A 101 0.40 0.15 1.67
C TYR A 101 -1.01 0.27 1.07
N ALA A 102 -2.01 -0.22 1.80
CA ALA A 102 -3.39 -0.02 1.43
C ALA A 102 -3.61 1.48 1.55
N SER A 103 -3.63 2.16 0.41
CA SER A 103 -3.99 3.58 0.39
C SER A 103 -5.33 3.70 1.10
N PRO A 104 -5.46 4.61 2.08
CA PRO A 104 -6.70 4.72 2.84
C PRO A 104 -7.85 4.90 1.86
N ALA A 105 -8.96 4.20 2.10
CA ALA A 105 -10.13 4.30 1.25
C ALA A 105 -10.51 5.78 1.10
N LYS A 106 -10.83 6.18 -0.13
CA LYS A 106 -11.23 7.57 -0.41
C LYS A 106 -12.44 7.89 0.47
N PRO A 107 -12.41 9.01 1.21
CA PRO A 107 -13.52 9.38 2.07
C PRO A 107 -14.80 9.52 1.25
N VAL A 108 -15.88 8.90 1.71
CA VAL A 108 -17.18 8.91 1.05
C VAL A 108 -17.96 10.15 1.50
N ASP A 109 -18.73 10.74 0.59
CA ASP A 109 -19.54 11.93 0.88
C ASP A 109 -20.66 11.63 1.89
N GLU A 110 -20.41 11.95 3.16
CA GLU A 110 -21.33 11.77 4.29
C GLU A 110 -22.65 12.53 4.10
N LEU A 111 -22.60 13.77 3.61
CA LEU A 111 -23.80 14.60 3.39
C LEU A 111 -24.72 13.98 2.33
N LYS A 112 -24.13 13.30 1.35
CA LYS A 112 -24.90 12.57 0.33
C LYS A 112 -25.59 11.33 0.92
N ILE A 113 -24.91 10.59 1.81
CA ILE A 113 -25.49 9.42 2.50
C ILE A 113 -26.66 9.86 3.38
N LEU A 114 -26.47 10.93 4.14
CA LEU A 114 -27.48 11.50 5.04
C LEU A 114 -28.58 12.29 4.29
N LYS A 115 -28.48 12.42 2.97
CA LYS A 115 -29.40 13.21 2.11
C LYS A 115 -29.60 14.66 2.59
N LEU A 116 -28.58 15.24 3.22
CA LEU A 116 -28.62 16.60 3.74
C LEU A 116 -28.14 17.61 2.68
N ASN A 117 -28.81 18.76 2.60
CA ASN A 117 -28.38 19.86 1.75
C ASN A 117 -27.70 20.95 2.59
N PRO A 118 -26.36 21.08 2.55
CA PRO A 118 -25.66 21.99 3.44
C PRO A 118 -26.03 23.46 3.22
N LEU A 119 -26.53 23.83 2.02
CA LEU A 119 -26.96 25.20 1.73
C LEU A 119 -28.16 25.65 2.58
N VAL A 120 -29.01 24.72 3.00
CA VAL A 120 -30.19 24.99 3.82
C VAL A 120 -29.81 25.00 5.30
N GLU A 121 -28.91 24.09 5.69
CA GLU A 121 -28.44 23.90 7.07
C GLU A 121 -27.43 24.95 7.56
N TYR A 122 -27.46 26.17 7.02
CA TYR A 122 -26.49 27.22 7.39
C TYR A 122 -26.62 27.71 8.84
N LYS A 123 -27.78 27.46 9.46
CA LYS A 123 -28.04 27.81 10.87
C LYS A 123 -27.48 26.77 11.84
N ASN A 124 -27.19 25.56 11.35
CA ASN A 124 -26.68 24.48 12.17
C ASN A 124 -25.15 24.62 12.33
N ALA A 125 -24.75 25.33 13.39
CA ALA A 125 -23.34 25.60 13.66
C ALA A 125 -22.53 24.33 13.94
N THR A 126 -23.13 23.32 14.58
CA THR A 126 -22.44 22.06 14.92
C THR A 126 -22.15 21.25 13.67
N LEU A 127 -23.11 21.14 12.75
CA LEU A 127 -22.89 20.48 11.45
C LEU A 127 -21.74 21.13 10.67
N LEU A 128 -21.75 22.47 10.59
CA LEU A 128 -20.75 23.21 9.83
C LEU A 128 -19.37 23.21 10.49
N SER A 129 -19.29 23.16 11.83
CA SER A 129 -18.01 23.14 12.56
C SER A 129 -17.17 21.89 12.28
N HIS A 130 -17.81 20.76 11.91
CA HIS A 130 -17.11 19.55 11.48
C HIS A 130 -16.26 19.78 10.21
N TYR A 131 -16.69 20.65 9.30
CA TYR A 131 -15.99 20.92 8.03
C TYR A 131 -15.07 22.15 8.07
N ILE A 132 -14.82 22.67 9.27
CA ILE A 132 -13.99 23.84 9.53
C ILE A 132 -12.78 23.41 10.36
N SER A 133 -11.61 23.93 10.02
CA SER A 133 -10.37 23.73 10.77
C SER A 133 -10.44 24.49 12.11
N PRO A 134 -9.60 24.14 13.10
CA PRO A 134 -9.55 24.86 14.38
C PRO A 134 -9.38 26.38 14.24
N LEU A 135 -8.67 26.82 13.19
CA LEU A 135 -8.42 28.23 12.85
C LEU A 135 -9.59 28.91 12.12
N GLY A 136 -10.76 28.27 12.08
CA GLY A 136 -11.92 28.78 11.35
C GLY A 136 -11.83 28.61 9.83
N ARG A 137 -10.76 28.05 9.24
CA ARG A 137 -10.63 27.88 7.78
C ARG A 137 -11.49 26.73 7.26
N LEU A 138 -12.09 26.86 6.08
CA LEU A 138 -12.84 25.75 5.48
C LEU A 138 -11.88 24.65 5.01
N LEU A 139 -12.17 23.38 5.34
CA LEU A 139 -11.36 22.25 4.91
C LEU A 139 -11.44 22.03 3.39
N SER A 140 -10.35 21.49 2.82
CA SER A 140 -10.31 21.20 1.38
C SER A 140 -11.24 20.04 1.01
N ARG A 141 -11.55 19.89 -0.28
CA ARG A 141 -12.38 18.77 -0.73
C ARG A 141 -11.73 17.41 -0.42
N GLU A 142 -10.41 17.32 -0.48
CA GLU A 142 -9.66 16.10 -0.22
C GLU A 142 -9.76 15.69 1.26
N GLN A 143 -9.74 16.67 2.15
CA GLN A 143 -9.89 16.44 3.59
C GLN A 143 -11.34 16.11 3.97
N THR A 144 -12.32 16.72 3.31
CA THR A 144 -13.75 16.53 3.62
C THR A 144 -14.36 15.31 2.93
N GLY A 145 -13.80 14.84 1.81
CA GLY A 145 -14.35 13.72 1.03
C GLY A 145 -15.69 13.98 0.33
N LEU A 146 -16.17 15.23 0.32
CA LEU A 146 -17.47 15.57 -0.25
C LEU A 146 -17.44 15.58 -1.80
N SER A 147 -18.60 15.34 -2.40
CA SER A 147 -18.82 15.60 -3.82
C SER A 147 -18.61 17.09 -4.13
N ALA A 148 -18.11 17.41 -5.32
CA ALA A 148 -17.87 18.80 -5.73
C ALA A 148 -19.13 19.68 -5.59
N LYS A 149 -20.31 19.12 -5.83
CA LYS A 149 -21.60 19.82 -5.67
C LYS A 149 -21.88 20.15 -4.19
N ASN A 150 -21.66 19.19 -3.30
CA ASN A 150 -21.88 19.36 -1.87
C ASN A 150 -20.84 20.30 -1.27
N GLN A 151 -19.56 20.20 -1.68
CA GLN A 151 -18.51 21.12 -1.27
C GLN A 151 -18.85 22.58 -1.61
N ARG A 152 -19.29 22.87 -2.85
CA ARG A 152 -19.70 24.22 -3.25
C ARG A 152 -20.88 24.75 -2.43
N ARG A 153 -21.85 23.89 -2.12
CA ARG A 153 -23.02 24.24 -1.28
C ARG A 153 -22.61 24.51 0.16
N LEU A 154 -21.72 23.68 0.71
CA LEU A 154 -21.11 23.85 2.02
C LEU A 154 -20.35 25.18 2.12
N THR A 155 -19.51 25.52 1.13
CA THR A 155 -18.80 26.80 1.10
C THR A 155 -19.76 27.99 1.14
N LYS A 156 -20.87 27.92 0.39
CA LYS A 156 -21.91 28.97 0.42
C LYS A 156 -22.61 29.05 1.77
N ALA A 157 -22.93 27.91 2.38
CA ALA A 157 -23.55 27.84 3.69
C ALA A 157 -22.67 28.46 4.78
N VAL A 158 -21.38 28.12 4.82
CA VAL A 158 -20.42 28.68 5.79
C VAL A 158 -20.22 30.18 5.58
N ARG A 159 -20.12 30.65 4.33
CA ARG A 159 -20.06 32.09 4.04
C ARG A 159 -21.31 32.83 4.54
N ARG A 160 -22.50 32.24 4.36
CA ARG A 160 -23.75 32.79 4.89
C ARG A 160 -23.77 32.79 6.42
N ALA A 161 -23.36 31.70 7.06
CA ALA A 161 -23.32 31.57 8.51
C ALA A 161 -22.37 32.61 9.15
N ARG A 162 -21.23 32.89 8.52
CA ARG A 162 -20.29 33.95 8.94
C ARG A 162 -20.89 35.34 8.83
N ALA A 163 -21.59 35.64 7.72
CA ALA A 163 -22.26 36.92 7.54
C ALA A 163 -23.38 37.15 8.58
N MET A 164 -23.99 36.08 9.07
CA MET A 164 -25.02 36.11 10.13
C MET A 164 -24.44 35.97 11.54
N CYS A 165 -23.10 36.05 11.71
CA CYS A 165 -22.40 35.90 12.99
C CYS A 165 -22.66 34.59 13.75
N ILE A 166 -23.08 33.52 13.06
CA ILE A 166 -23.33 32.20 13.65
C ILE A 166 -22.00 31.43 13.83
N ILE A 167 -21.04 31.65 12.93
CA ILE A 167 -19.73 30.98 12.92
C ILE A 167 -18.64 32.03 12.87
N SER A 168 -17.62 31.87 13.71
CA SER A 168 -16.43 32.72 13.70
C SER A 168 -15.55 32.43 12.46
N PRO A 169 -15.02 33.46 11.77
CA PRO A 169 -14.05 33.26 10.70
C PRO A 169 -12.67 32.81 11.21
N THR A 170 -12.39 32.97 12.50
CA THR A 170 -11.05 32.85 13.10
C THR A 170 -10.92 31.66 14.06
N ALA A 171 -12.04 31.13 14.56
CA ALA A 171 -12.03 30.04 15.55
C ALA A 171 -13.13 29.01 15.28
N LYS A 172 -12.85 27.75 15.60
CA LYS A 172 -13.83 26.66 15.61
C LYS A 172 -14.66 26.67 16.90
N LEU A 173 -15.95 26.40 16.76
CA LEU A 173 -16.86 26.17 17.88
C LEU A 173 -16.60 24.77 18.46
N HIS A 174 -16.30 24.71 19.76
CA HIS A 174 -16.07 23.49 20.52
C HIS A 174 -17.37 22.87 21.01
#